data_AF-A0A1C0TXI7-F1
#
_entry.id   AF-A0A1C0TXI7-F1
#
_cell.length_a   1.000
_cell.length_b   1.000
_cell.length_c   1.000
_cell.angle_alpha   90.00
_cell.angle_beta   90.00
_cell.angle_gamma   90.00
#
_symmetry.space_group_name_H-M   'P 1'
#
loop_
_entity.id
_entity.type
_entity.pdbx_description
1 polymer ?
#
loop_
_entity_poly.entity_id
_entity_poly.type
_entity_poly.pdbx_seq_one_letter_code
_entity_poly.pdbx_strand_id
1 'polypeptide(L)' 'MTENNAEFTVIPPTTKVLCTEKGEGWTLTGITGIEEHTSVMFNGVRYTIPAKKIVEELLPNYLESQKNA' A
#
# COMPACT_ATOMS: atom_id res chain seq x y z
N MET A 1 -12.72 -3.96 -28.46
CA MET A 1 -12.48 -3.19 -27.21
C MET A 1 -11.77 -4.16 -26.29
N THR A 2 -10.45 -4.06 -26.18
CA THR A 2 -9.69 -4.91 -25.24
C THR A 2 -9.96 -4.36 -23.85
N GLU A 3 -10.86 -5.02 -23.12
CA GLU A 3 -11.03 -4.82 -21.69
C GLU A 3 -9.69 -5.17 -21.05
N ASN A 4 -8.88 -4.14 -20.77
CA ASN A 4 -7.78 -4.26 -19.83
C ASN A 4 -8.44 -4.65 -18.51
N ASN A 5 -8.41 -5.94 -18.22
CA ASN A 5 -8.81 -6.55 -16.96
C ASN A 5 -7.77 -6.11 -15.92
N ALA A 6 -7.71 -4.80 -15.65
CA ALA A 6 -6.89 -4.23 -14.61
C ALA A 6 -7.35 -4.92 -13.35
N GLU A 7 -6.53 -5.82 -12.82
CA GLU A 7 -6.82 -6.52 -11.57
C GLU A 7 -7.17 -5.45 -10.55
N PHE A 8 -8.45 -5.39 -10.19
CA PHE A 8 -8.95 -4.46 -9.18
C PHE A 8 -8.35 -4.92 -7.86
N THR A 9 -7.18 -4.38 -7.53
CA THR A 9 -6.53 -4.62 -6.26
C THR A 9 -7.21 -3.71 -5.25
N VAL A 10 -8.22 -4.24 -4.58
CA VAL A 10 -8.96 -3.53 -3.53
C VAL A 10 -8.22 -3.70 -2.21
N ILE A 11 -7.52 -2.64 -1.78
CA ILE A 11 -6.89 -2.58 -0.44
C ILE A 11 -7.76 -1.71 0.45
N PRO A 12 -8.20 -2.19 1.63
CA PRO A 12 -9.00 -1.38 2.53
C PRO A 12 -8.19 -0.21 3.13
N PRO A 13 -8.85 0.85 3.61
CA PRO A 13 -8.18 1.86 4.44
C PRO A 13 -7.61 1.21 5.70
N THR A 14 -6.67 1.87 6.36
CA THR A 14 -5.97 1.39 7.56
C THR A 14 -5.20 0.07 7.36
N THR A 15 -4.90 -0.29 6.11
CA THR A 15 -4.07 -1.46 5.81
C THR A 15 -2.65 -1.20 6.26
N LYS A 16 -2.10 -2.10 7.08
CA LYS A 16 -0.72 -2.03 7.55
C LYS A 16 0.26 -2.34 6.42
N VAL A 17 1.33 -1.56 6.38
CA VAL A 17 2.39 -1.65 5.38
C VAL A 17 3.73 -1.40 6.05
N LEU A 18 4.82 -1.87 5.45
CA LEU A 18 6.16 -1.73 5.99
C LEU A 18 7.07 -1.07 4.96
N CYS A 19 7.63 0.09 5.33
CA CYS A 19 8.66 0.75 4.55
C CYS A 19 10.01 0.51 5.23
N THR A 20 10.98 -0.05 4.51
CA THR A 20 12.33 -0.35 5.05
C THR A 20 13.02 0.89 5.61
N GLU A 21 12.78 2.06 5.02
CA GLU A 21 13.36 3.33 5.46
C GLU A 21 12.59 4.01 6.60
N LYS A 22 11.26 3.81 6.67
CA LYS A 22 10.38 4.60 7.56
C LYS A 22 9.73 3.78 8.67
N GLY A 23 9.85 2.45 8.62
CA GLY A 23 9.20 1.53 9.53
C GLY A 23 7.74 1.20 9.13
N GLU A 24 6.99 0.68 10.10
CA GLU A 24 5.59 0.34 9.92
C GLU A 24 4.72 1.59 9.72
N GLY A 25 3.70 1.43 8.89
CA GLY A 25 2.71 2.46 8.61
C GLY A 25 1.36 1.88 8.23
N TRP A 26 0.42 2.75 7.90
CA TRP A 26 -0.91 2.33 7.45
C TRP A 26 -1.51 3.28 6.42
N THR A 27 -2.28 2.73 5.49
CA THR A 27 -3.04 3.54 4.53
C THR A 27 -4.14 4.34 5.24
N LEU A 28 -4.41 5.57 4.80
CA LEU A 28 -5.53 6.39 5.31
C LEU A 28 -6.80 6.18 4.49
N THR A 29 -6.63 5.85 3.22
CA THR A 29 -7.70 5.63 2.24
C THR A 29 -7.56 4.24 1.62
N GLY A 30 -8.67 3.69 1.15
CA GLY A 30 -8.63 2.47 0.34
C GLY A 30 -7.93 2.71 -0.99
N ILE A 31 -7.41 1.66 -1.60
CA ILE A 31 -6.84 1.65 -2.95
C ILE A 31 -7.78 0.82 -3.81
N THR A 32 -8.23 1.37 -4.92
CA THR A 32 -9.09 0.69 -5.90
C THR A 32 -8.44 0.56 -7.27
N GLY A 33 -7.40 1.36 -7.55
CA GLY A 33 -6.55 1.23 -8.73
C GLY A 33 -5.07 1.46 -8.42
N ILE A 34 -4.19 0.72 -9.11
CA ILE A 34 -2.73 0.81 -8.91
C ILE A 34 -2.11 2.11 -9.46
N GLU A 35 -2.77 2.75 -10.42
CA GLU A 35 -2.34 4.00 -11.06
C GLU A 35 -2.70 5.25 -10.22
N GLU A 36 -3.40 5.07 -9.09
CA GLU A 36 -3.81 6.16 -8.22
C GLU A 36 -2.70 6.55 -7.23
N HIS A 37 -2.84 7.72 -6.60
CA HIS A 37 -2.06 8.07 -5.42
C HIS A 37 -2.91 7.87 -4.18
N THR A 38 -2.29 7.42 -3.10
CA THR A 38 -2.98 7.21 -1.82
C THR A 38 -2.17 7.79 -0.67
N SER A 39 -2.86 8.06 0.41
CA SER A 39 -2.25 8.60 1.62
C SER A 39 -1.88 7.48 2.57
N VAL A 40 -0.65 7.52 3.08
CA VAL A 40 -0.13 6.58 4.07
C VAL A 40 0.47 7.35 5.23
N MET A 41 0.32 6.82 6.44
CA MET A 41 0.95 7.36 7.65
C MET A 41 2.19 6.54 7.97
N PHE A 42 3.32 7.21 8.16
CA PHE A 42 4.52 6.63 8.75
C PHE A 42 4.98 7.51 9.91
N ASN A 43 5.16 6.93 11.11
CA ASN A 43 5.62 7.65 12.31
C ASN A 43 4.88 8.98 12.57
N GLY A 44 3.57 9.01 12.37
CA GLY A 44 2.75 10.21 12.59
C GLY A 44 2.82 11.27 11.47
N VAL A 45 3.56 11.03 10.39
CA VAL A 45 3.64 11.91 9.23
C VAL A 45 2.87 11.30 8.05
N ARG A 46 2.02 12.12 7.40
CA ARG A 46 1.27 11.74 6.20
C ARG A 46 2.13 11.89 4.95
N TYR A 47 2.18 10.85 4.14
CA TYR A 47 2.80 10.86 2.82
C TYR A 47 1.76 10.53 1.75
N THR A 48 1.85 11.21 0.62
CA THR A 48 1.11 10.86 -0.59
C THR A 48 2.05 10.13 -1.52
N ILE A 49 1.79 8.84 -1.78
CA ILE A 49 2.64 8.00 -2.61
C ILE A 49 1.81 7.21 -3.63
N PRO A 50 2.42 6.74 -4.74
CA PRO A 50 1.73 5.91 -5.72
C PRO A 50 1.20 4.62 -5.08
N ALA A 51 -0.05 4.26 -5.40
CA ALA A 51 -0.70 3.03 -4.95
C ALA A 51 0.10 1.80 -5.39
N LYS A 52 0.64 1.81 -6.61
CA LYS A 52 1.56 0.79 -7.11
C LYS A 52 2.70 0.47 -6.15
N LYS A 53 3.36 1.48 -5.59
CA LYS A 53 4.45 1.28 -4.61
C LYS A 53 3.96 0.58 -3.34
N ILE A 54 2.74 0.88 -2.88
CA ILE A 54 2.18 0.22 -1.70
C ILE A 54 1.89 -1.25 -1.99
N VAL A 55 1.28 -1.54 -3.13
CA VAL A 55 0.88 -2.90 -3.53
C VAL A 55 2.11 -3.77 -3.80
N GLU A 56 3.10 -3.25 -4.52
CA GLU A 56 4.24 -4.04 -5.02
C GLU A 56 5.39 -4.14 -4.01
N GLU A 57 5.54 -3.18 -3.10
CA GLU A 57 6.70 -3.11 -2.18
C GLU A 57 6.25 -3.12 -0.71
N LEU A 58 5.44 -2.15 -0.30
CA LEU A 58 5.23 -1.90 1.13
C LEU A 58 4.33 -2.95 1.81
N LEU A 59 3.28 -3.41 1.14
CA LEU A 59 2.40 -4.46 1.65
C LEU A 59 3.12 -5.82 1.70
N PRO A 60 3.80 -6.28 0.63
CA PRO A 60 4.61 -7.50 0.68
C PRO A 60 5.64 -7.49 1.80
N ASN A 61 6.36 -6.38 2.01
CA ASN A 61 7.33 -6.25 3.11
C ASN A 61 6.69 -6.50 4.48
N TYR A 62 5.49 -5.96 4.71
CA TYR A 62 4.76 -6.19 5.96
C TYR A 62 4.35 -7.66 6.08
N LEU A 63 3.77 -8.25 5.02
CA LEU A 63 3.35 -9.65 5.03
C LEU A 63 4.52 -10.61 5.26
N GLU A 64 5.70 -10.32 4.71
CA GLU A 64 6.91 -11.10 4.93
C GLU A 64 7.46 -10.93 6.34
N SER A 65 7.42 -9.71 6.91
CA SER A 65 7.83 -9.49 8.30
C SER A 65 6.96 -10.27 9.28
N GLN A 66 5.65 -10.40 9.02
CA GLN A 66 4.75 -11.20 9.85
C GLN A 66 4.98 -12.72 9.74
N LYS A 67 5.49 -13.21 8.61
CA LYS A 67 5.80 -14.65 8.44
C LYS A 67 7.06 -15.07 9.18
N ASN A 68 7.98 -14.14 9.38
CA ASN A 68 9.26 -14.37 10.03
C ASN A 68 9.29 -13.93 11.51
N ALA A 69 8.15 -13.50 12.07
CA ALA A 69 8.00 -13.00 13.44
C ALA A 69 7.49 -14.06 14.41
#